data_AF-A0A7X8HVL9-F1
#
_entry.id   AF-A0A7X8HVL9-F1
#
_cell.length_a   1.000
_cell.length_b   1.000
_cell.length_c   1.000
_cell.angle_alpha   90.00
_cell.angle_beta   90.00
_cell.angle_gamma   90.00
#
_symmetry.space_group_name_H-M   'P 1'
#
loop_
_entity.id
_entity.type
_entity.pdbx_description
1 polymer ?
#
loop_
_entity_poly.entity_id
_entity_poly.type
_entity_poly.pdbx_seq_one_letter_code
_entity_poly.pdbx_strand_id
1 'polypeptide(L)'
;MLSEYLNALFFIFVAEMGDKTQILAMMFATKYKMSKVLLGVLIGSFLNHGIAVLFGFLIGGLIPGSTLQIIAGCAFIFFALWGLKEDDDEEDEQGAKKLGPVFTVAAAFFIGELGDKTQLTAITLSADADFPILVLLGTVSGMLLTSSIGIFVGSKIGDKIPELALKLISYGVFLTCGIVKLKGALPKHYINFYSVSVFFLVIGVFTGLLLKAILEKRKRGEKSLYLKTASSLQEYMKQMKENIDEICLGECQCGKCLGEACVIGYTKEIIQEGMEEEAVSLEEHHPLDESSKEKDFDTMKLLDSLVCTIQYLLDNYKDEHKRNIADAIRNNLELALFDEALDFNGDKKAYLNLIKEKDISMWEILLKSLQPK
;
A
#
# COMPACT_ATOMS: atom_id res chain seq x y z
N MET A 1 12.76 -14.53 30.94
CA MET A 1 11.28 -14.50 30.82
C MET A 1 10.73 -13.15 30.35
N LEU A 2 10.35 -12.20 31.22
CA LEU A 2 9.68 -10.95 30.76
C LEU A 2 10.60 -10.06 29.88
N SER A 3 11.90 -10.06 30.17
CA SER A 3 12.91 -9.34 29.37
C SER A 3 12.97 -9.80 27.91
N GLU A 4 12.86 -11.09 27.64
CA GLU A 4 12.87 -11.65 26.28
C GLU A 4 11.65 -11.21 25.48
N TYR A 5 10.47 -11.25 26.10
CA TYR A 5 9.24 -10.73 25.51
C TYR A 5 9.38 -9.24 25.15
N LEU A 6 9.82 -8.41 26.11
CA LEU A 6 9.96 -6.97 25.91
C LEU A 6 11.02 -6.62 24.87
N ASN A 7 12.14 -7.35 24.85
CA ASN A 7 13.17 -7.17 23.83
C ASN A 7 12.65 -7.53 22.45
N ALA A 8 12.00 -8.69 22.29
CA ALA A 8 11.44 -9.12 21.02
C ALA A 8 10.36 -8.16 20.51
N LEU A 9 9.46 -7.71 21.39
CA LEU A 9 8.48 -6.69 21.08
C LEU A 9 9.14 -5.40 20.61
N PHE A 10 10.11 -4.89 21.38
CA PHE A 10 10.80 -3.64 21.05
C PHE A 10 11.55 -3.72 19.72
N PHE A 11 12.27 -4.82 19.47
CA PHE A 11 13.04 -5.00 18.25
C PHE A 11 12.15 -5.08 17.02
N ILE A 12 11.11 -5.91 17.05
CA ILE A 12 10.16 -5.97 15.94
C ILE A 12 9.43 -4.64 15.76
N PHE A 13 9.04 -4.00 16.86
CA PHE A 13 8.38 -2.70 16.80
C PHE A 13 9.23 -1.65 16.07
N VAL A 14 10.52 -1.58 16.37
CA VAL A 14 11.43 -0.62 15.71
C VAL A 14 11.77 -1.06 14.29
N ALA A 15 11.90 -2.36 14.04
CA ALA A 15 12.17 -2.90 12.70
C ALA A 15 11.06 -2.55 11.72
N GLU A 16 9.81 -2.70 12.18
CA GLU A 16 8.61 -2.59 11.37
C GLU A 16 8.10 -1.15 11.25
N MET A 17 8.66 -0.22 12.02
CA MET A 17 8.22 1.17 12.02
C MET A 17 8.60 1.88 10.71
N GLY A 18 7.60 2.21 9.90
CA GLY A 18 7.75 2.89 8.61
C GLY A 18 8.06 1.95 7.46
N ASP A 19 7.74 0.66 7.59
CA ASP A 19 8.02 -0.34 6.57
C ASP A 19 6.80 -0.70 5.69
N LYS A 20 7.06 -1.45 4.61
CA LYS A 20 6.11 -1.85 3.58
C LYS A 20 4.90 -2.58 4.17
N THR A 21 5.10 -3.52 5.10
CA THR A 21 3.95 -4.27 5.63
C THR A 21 3.12 -3.43 6.60
N GLN A 22 3.70 -2.42 7.25
CA GLN A 22 2.92 -1.39 7.94
C GLN A 22 2.01 -0.61 6.98
N ILE A 23 2.49 -0.23 5.80
CA ILE A 23 1.68 0.43 4.75
C ILE A 23 0.63 -0.54 4.19
N LEU A 24 0.98 -1.81 3.98
CA LEU A 24 0.06 -2.87 3.56
C LEU A 24 -1.11 -3.04 4.55
N ALA A 25 -0.83 -3.01 5.87
CA ALA A 25 -1.88 -3.00 6.89
C ALA A 25 -2.80 -1.77 6.77
N MET A 26 -2.26 -0.59 6.48
CA MET A 26 -3.07 0.62 6.25
C MET A 26 -3.95 0.44 5.01
N MET A 27 -3.39 -0.04 3.89
CA MET A 27 -4.14 -0.30 2.66
C MET A 27 -5.28 -1.28 2.89
N PHE A 28 -5.04 -2.40 3.58
CA PHE A 28 -6.11 -3.34 3.90
C PHE A 28 -7.15 -2.77 4.85
N ALA A 29 -6.80 -1.82 5.72
CA ALA A 29 -7.75 -1.14 6.60
C ALA A 29 -8.67 -0.16 5.86
N THR A 30 -8.30 0.27 4.65
CA THR A 30 -9.22 1.01 3.76
C THR A 30 -10.28 0.09 3.17
N LYS A 31 -9.90 -1.14 2.78
CA LYS A 31 -10.79 -2.12 2.13
C LYS A 31 -11.61 -2.96 3.13
N TYR A 32 -11.10 -3.18 4.34
CA TYR A 32 -11.68 -4.10 5.33
C TYR A 32 -11.71 -3.53 6.75
N LYS A 33 -12.67 -3.97 7.55
CA LYS A 33 -12.76 -3.58 8.97
C LYS A 33 -11.45 -3.87 9.71
N MET A 34 -10.95 -2.88 10.46
CA MET A 34 -9.69 -2.95 11.24
C MET A 34 -9.55 -4.24 12.05
N SER A 35 -10.63 -4.74 12.67
CA SER A 35 -10.60 -5.98 13.45
C SER A 35 -10.29 -7.22 12.60
N LYS A 36 -10.73 -7.26 11.34
CA LYS A 36 -10.43 -8.34 10.39
C LYS A 36 -9.01 -8.23 9.87
N VAL A 37 -8.53 -7.02 9.64
CA VAL A 37 -7.13 -6.76 9.23
C VAL A 37 -6.18 -7.18 10.33
N LEU A 38 -6.35 -6.69 11.56
CA LEU A 38 -5.50 -7.07 12.69
C LEU A 38 -5.54 -8.56 13.00
N LEU A 39 -6.69 -9.23 12.80
CA LEU A 39 -6.76 -10.68 12.92
C LEU A 39 -5.95 -11.39 11.82
N GLY A 40 -5.96 -10.87 10.60
CA GLY A 40 -5.11 -11.36 9.52
C GLY A 40 -3.63 -11.15 9.83
N VAL A 41 -3.23 -9.95 10.28
CA VAL A 41 -1.86 -9.63 10.71
C VAL A 41 -1.41 -10.57 11.83
N LEU A 42 -2.26 -10.79 12.84
CA LEU A 42 -1.98 -11.74 13.93
C LEU A 42 -1.66 -13.13 13.36
N ILE A 43 -2.52 -13.67 12.50
CA ILE A 43 -2.36 -15.04 11.98
C ILE A 43 -1.12 -15.13 11.08
N GLY A 44 -0.95 -14.20 10.14
CA GLY A 44 0.18 -14.18 9.21
C GLY A 44 1.52 -14.06 9.94
N SER A 45 1.64 -13.07 10.83
CA SER A 45 2.85 -12.84 11.63
C SER A 45 3.12 -13.98 12.62
N PHE A 46 2.10 -14.55 13.25
CA PHE A 46 2.27 -15.69 14.15
C PHE A 46 2.81 -16.92 13.42
N LEU A 47 2.31 -17.21 12.21
CA LEU A 47 2.84 -18.31 11.39
C LEU A 47 4.26 -18.02 10.92
N ASN A 48 4.52 -16.81 10.41
CA ASN A 48 5.84 -16.45 9.90
C ASN A 48 6.90 -16.44 11.01
N HIS A 49 6.66 -15.69 12.09
CA HIS A 49 7.55 -15.65 13.24
C HIS A 49 7.59 -16.98 13.99
N GLY A 50 6.52 -17.78 13.95
CA GLY A 50 6.50 -19.12 14.52
C GLY A 50 7.54 -20.03 13.87
N ILE A 51 7.64 -20.02 12.54
CA ILE A 51 8.67 -20.76 11.80
C ILE A 51 10.06 -20.22 12.14
N ALA A 52 10.21 -18.90 12.18
CA ALA A 52 11.46 -18.22 12.49
C ALA A 52 11.99 -18.57 13.90
N VAL A 53 11.13 -18.48 14.91
CA VAL A 53 11.44 -18.80 16.31
C VAL A 53 11.74 -20.28 16.45
N LEU A 54 10.94 -21.16 15.84
CA LEU A 54 11.22 -22.60 15.88
C LEU A 54 12.60 -22.91 15.28
N PHE A 55 12.91 -22.33 14.12
CA PHE A 55 14.20 -22.51 13.47
C PHE A 55 15.36 -21.97 14.30
N GLY A 56 15.22 -20.76 14.86
CA GLY A 56 16.20 -20.15 15.76
C GLY A 56 16.49 -21.00 16.98
N PHE A 57 15.44 -21.47 17.67
CA PHE A 57 15.57 -22.37 18.82
C PHE A 57 16.31 -23.66 18.49
N LEU A 58 16.00 -24.30 17.35
CA LEU A 58 16.65 -25.54 16.93
C LEU A 58 18.15 -25.35 16.65
N ILE A 59 18.53 -24.22 16.05
CA ILE A 59 19.93 -23.90 15.74
C ILE A 59 20.70 -23.40 16.96
N GLY A 60 20.04 -22.69 17.88
CA GLY A 60 20.65 -22.18 19.11
C GLY A 60 21.30 -23.28 19.97
N GLY A 61 20.70 -24.48 19.99
CA GLY A 61 21.27 -25.64 20.68
C GLY A 61 22.48 -26.28 19.99
N LEU A 62 22.75 -25.94 18.72
CA LEU A 62 23.81 -26.54 17.90
C LEU A 62 25.06 -25.65 17.79
N ILE A 63 24.92 -24.34 17.99
CA ILE A 63 25.97 -23.34 17.73
C ILE A 63 26.52 -22.78 19.05
N PRO A 64 27.84 -22.64 19.23
CA PRO A 64 28.42 -21.97 20.39
C PRO A 64 27.90 -20.54 20.55
N GLY A 65 27.51 -20.14 21.76
CA GLY A 65 26.91 -18.82 22.02
C GLY A 65 27.74 -17.63 21.52
N SER A 66 29.07 -17.71 21.54
CA SER A 66 29.94 -16.67 20.96
C SER A 66 29.79 -16.56 19.43
N THR A 67 29.65 -17.68 18.73
CA THR A 67 29.43 -17.71 17.28
C THR A 67 28.04 -17.17 16.96
N LEU A 68 27.05 -17.54 17.77
CA LEU A 68 25.69 -17.06 17.62
C LEU A 68 25.60 -15.53 17.79
N GLN A 69 26.26 -14.97 18.82
CA GLN A 69 26.29 -13.53 19.03
C GLN A 69 27.04 -12.77 17.92
N ILE A 70 28.08 -13.39 17.31
CA ILE A 70 28.75 -12.82 16.13
C ILE A 70 27.80 -12.80 14.93
N ILE A 71 27.13 -13.91 14.63
CA ILE A 71 26.15 -14.01 13.53
C ILE A 71 25.04 -12.98 13.72
N ALA A 72 24.48 -12.93 14.94
CA ALA A 72 23.46 -11.97 15.33
C ALA A 72 23.93 -10.53 15.10
N GLY A 73 25.12 -10.17 15.61
CA GLY A 73 25.67 -8.83 15.48
C GLY A 73 25.88 -8.40 14.03
N CYS A 74 26.42 -9.31 13.20
CA CYS A 74 26.55 -9.11 11.76
C CYS A 74 25.19 -8.93 11.07
N ALA A 75 24.19 -9.74 11.41
CA ALA A 75 22.84 -9.65 10.85
C ALA A 75 22.19 -8.30 11.19
N PHE A 76 22.28 -7.84 12.45
CA PHE A 76 21.76 -6.53 12.86
C PHE A 76 22.42 -5.37 12.07
N ILE A 77 23.73 -5.40 11.83
CA ILE A 77 24.42 -4.38 11.01
C ILE A 77 24.01 -4.47 9.55
N PHE A 78 23.87 -5.68 9.03
CA PHE A 78 23.38 -5.91 7.67
C PHE A 78 21.97 -5.30 7.49
N PHE A 79 21.04 -5.54 8.41
CA PHE A 79 19.69 -4.95 8.33
C PHE A 79 19.66 -3.45 8.55
N ALA A 80 20.55 -2.90 9.39
CA ALA A 80 20.69 -1.45 9.48
C ALA A 80 20.96 -0.88 8.08
N LEU A 81 22.00 -1.40 7.41
CA LEU A 81 22.38 -0.94 6.08
C LEU A 81 21.33 -1.26 5.02
N TRP A 82 20.74 -2.45 5.03
CA TRP A 82 19.72 -2.87 4.07
C TRP A 82 18.44 -2.05 4.21
N GLY A 83 18.00 -1.75 5.43
CA GLY A 83 16.79 -0.94 5.68
C GLY A 83 16.92 0.52 5.20
N LEU A 84 18.13 1.00 4.90
CA LEU A 84 18.32 2.29 4.22
C LEU A 84 18.16 2.19 2.69
N LYS A 85 18.24 0.99 2.12
CA LYS A 85 18.00 0.79 0.69
C LYS A 85 16.50 0.86 0.44
N GLU A 86 16.11 1.62 -0.57
CA GLU A 86 14.76 1.52 -1.15
C GLU A 86 14.75 0.34 -2.11
N ASP A 87 13.84 -0.60 -1.89
CA ASP A 87 13.54 -1.63 -2.86
C ASP A 87 12.52 -1.07 -3.86
N ASP A 88 12.78 -1.28 -5.15
CA ASP A 88 11.83 -1.04 -6.22
C ASP A 88 10.85 -2.22 -6.25
N ASP A 89 10.06 -2.38 -5.20
CA ASP A 89 9.16 -3.53 -5.10
C ASP A 89 7.82 -3.23 -5.76
N GLU A 90 7.66 -3.80 -6.95
CA GLU A 90 6.37 -4.17 -7.53
C GLU A 90 5.83 -5.36 -6.73
N GLU A 91 5.11 -5.09 -5.63
CA GLU A 91 4.22 -6.09 -5.08
C GLU A 91 2.95 -6.10 -5.93
N ASP A 92 2.94 -6.99 -6.92
CA ASP A 92 1.72 -7.39 -7.63
C ASP A 92 0.67 -7.79 -6.58
N GLU A 93 -0.41 -7.00 -6.47
CA GLU A 93 -1.64 -7.44 -5.80
C GLU A 93 -2.08 -8.73 -6.53
N GLN A 94 -1.68 -9.89 -6.00
CA GLN A 94 -2.10 -11.17 -6.53
C GLN A 94 -3.61 -11.24 -6.42
N GLY A 95 -4.28 -11.25 -7.59
CA GLY A 95 -5.72 -11.41 -7.74
C GLY A 95 -6.24 -12.56 -6.87
N ALA A 96 -6.85 -12.19 -5.75
CA ALA A 96 -7.45 -13.14 -4.84
C ALA A 96 -8.82 -13.55 -5.39
N LYS A 97 -8.93 -14.80 -5.85
CA LYS A 97 -10.22 -15.53 -5.87
C LYS A 97 -10.94 -15.30 -4.55
N LYS A 98 -12.28 -15.18 -4.56
CA LYS A 98 -13.22 -15.02 -3.42
C LYS A 98 -12.75 -15.63 -2.07
N LEU A 99 -11.77 -15.01 -1.41
CA LEU A 99 -11.21 -15.41 -0.14
C LEU A 99 -11.60 -14.33 0.88
N GLY A 100 -11.92 -14.76 2.10
CA GLY A 100 -12.36 -13.83 3.15
C GLY A 100 -11.24 -12.86 3.57
N PRO A 101 -11.58 -11.63 4.01
CA PRO A 101 -10.61 -10.58 4.35
C PRO A 101 -9.45 -11.01 5.24
N VAL A 102 -9.74 -11.83 6.26
CA VAL A 102 -8.74 -12.31 7.22
C VAL A 102 -7.68 -13.18 6.54
N PHE A 103 -8.09 -14.04 5.61
CA PHE A 103 -7.17 -14.95 4.93
C PHE A 103 -6.28 -14.20 3.94
N THR A 104 -6.85 -13.26 3.19
CA THR A 104 -6.11 -12.40 2.27
C THR A 104 -5.01 -11.62 3.00
N VAL A 105 -5.35 -10.96 4.11
CA VAL A 105 -4.38 -10.22 4.92
C VAL A 105 -3.34 -11.17 5.55
N ALA A 106 -3.76 -12.31 6.09
CA ALA A 106 -2.84 -13.27 6.69
C ALA A 106 -1.83 -13.82 5.68
N ALA A 107 -2.28 -14.16 4.47
CA ALA A 107 -1.41 -14.64 3.39
C ALA A 107 -0.43 -13.55 2.94
N ALA A 108 -0.91 -12.32 2.76
CA ALA A 108 -0.07 -11.20 2.36
C ALA A 108 1.02 -10.91 3.40
N PHE A 109 0.67 -10.84 4.69
CA PHE A 109 1.65 -10.70 5.77
C PHE A 109 2.60 -11.89 5.88
N PHE A 110 2.11 -13.12 5.73
CA PHE A 110 2.97 -14.30 5.82
C PHE A 110 4.01 -14.33 4.68
N ILE A 111 3.58 -14.04 3.44
CA ILE A 111 4.43 -14.07 2.26
C ILE A 111 5.36 -12.85 2.24
N GLY A 112 4.84 -11.65 2.51
CA GLY A 112 5.61 -10.42 2.50
C GLY A 112 6.71 -10.39 3.56
N GLU A 113 6.47 -11.02 4.71
CA GLU A 113 7.47 -11.12 5.79
C GLU A 113 8.44 -12.31 5.62
N LEU A 114 8.31 -13.09 4.54
CA LEU A 114 9.14 -14.28 4.33
C LEU A 114 10.54 -13.88 3.86
N GLY A 115 11.55 -14.18 4.68
CA GLY A 115 12.94 -13.80 4.42
C GLY A 115 13.28 -12.36 4.83
N ASP A 116 12.36 -11.64 5.46
CA ASP A 116 12.57 -10.26 5.84
C ASP A 116 13.37 -10.09 7.16
N LYS A 117 13.82 -8.85 7.43
CA LYS A 117 14.59 -8.45 8.61
C LYS A 117 13.93 -8.83 9.93
N THR A 118 12.60 -8.77 10.01
CA THR A 118 11.80 -9.16 11.18
C THR A 118 11.92 -10.66 11.44
N GLN A 119 11.82 -11.48 10.38
CA GLN A 119 11.98 -12.93 10.46
C GLN A 119 13.38 -13.32 10.91
N LEU A 120 14.42 -12.69 10.35
CA LEU A 120 15.81 -12.95 10.74
C LEU A 120 16.11 -12.44 12.16
N THR A 121 15.48 -11.34 12.58
CA THR A 121 15.52 -10.87 13.97
C THR A 121 14.87 -11.88 14.92
N ALA A 122 13.72 -12.45 14.56
CA ALA A 122 13.04 -13.48 15.34
C ALA A 122 13.89 -14.77 15.48
N ILE A 123 14.52 -15.22 14.39
CA ILE A 123 15.48 -16.35 14.42
C ILE A 123 16.60 -16.04 15.42
N THR A 124 17.20 -14.87 15.29
CA THR A 124 18.36 -14.46 16.09
C THR A 124 18.04 -14.35 17.57
N LEU A 125 16.90 -13.74 17.91
CA LEU A 125 16.46 -13.59 19.28
C LEU A 125 16.08 -14.94 19.89
N SER A 126 15.43 -15.82 19.12
CA SER A 126 15.04 -17.14 19.61
C SER A 126 16.21 -18.10 19.80
N ALA A 127 17.29 -17.95 19.04
CA ALA A 127 18.45 -18.83 19.17
C ALA A 127 19.22 -18.63 20.48
N ASP A 128 19.10 -17.45 21.10
CA ASP A 128 19.76 -17.06 22.36
C ASP A 128 18.75 -17.02 23.53
N ALA A 129 17.51 -17.48 23.31
CA ALA A 129 16.42 -17.34 24.28
C ALA A 129 16.23 -18.60 25.13
N ASP A 130 16.09 -18.40 26.44
CA ASP A 130 15.68 -19.43 27.38
C ASP A 130 14.19 -19.79 27.21
N PHE A 131 13.36 -18.82 26.79
CA PHE A 131 11.91 -18.98 26.61
C PHE A 131 11.45 -18.56 25.20
N PRO A 132 11.66 -19.39 24.16
CA PRO A 132 11.31 -19.09 22.76
C PRO A 132 9.84 -18.69 22.54
N ILE A 133 8.92 -19.26 23.32
CA ILE A 133 7.49 -18.91 23.25
C ILE A 133 7.27 -17.44 23.61
N LEU A 134 8.02 -16.89 24.57
CA LEU A 134 7.93 -15.48 24.93
C LEU A 134 8.55 -14.57 23.86
N VAL A 135 9.57 -15.04 23.16
CA VAL A 135 10.08 -14.35 21.97
C VAL A 135 9.00 -14.30 20.89
N LEU A 136 8.35 -15.42 20.57
CA LEU A 136 7.24 -15.47 19.61
C LEU A 136 6.12 -14.48 19.98
N LEU A 137 5.63 -14.55 21.22
CA LEU A 137 4.60 -13.63 21.69
C LEU A 137 5.07 -12.17 21.62
N GLY A 138 6.32 -11.88 21.96
CA GLY A 138 6.90 -10.55 21.86
C GLY A 138 6.93 -10.04 20.43
N THR A 139 7.43 -10.86 19.49
CA THR A 139 7.50 -10.51 18.07
C THR A 139 6.12 -10.26 17.45
N VAL A 140 5.13 -11.11 17.73
CA VAL A 140 3.76 -10.97 17.23
C VAL A 140 3.08 -9.74 17.84
N SER A 141 3.27 -9.50 19.14
CA SER A 141 2.79 -8.27 19.79
C SER A 141 3.42 -7.02 19.19
N GLY A 142 4.72 -7.05 18.87
CA GLY A 142 5.42 -5.97 18.18
C GLY A 142 4.78 -5.65 16.83
N MET A 143 4.55 -6.68 16.02
CA MET A 143 3.90 -6.58 14.71
C MET A 143 2.49 -6.01 14.77
N LEU A 144 1.70 -6.48 15.74
CA LEU A 144 0.35 -5.98 15.95
C LEU A 144 0.34 -4.54 16.42
N LEU A 145 1.29 -4.16 17.28
CA LEU A 145 1.40 -2.81 17.79
C LEU A 145 1.77 -1.83 16.66
N THR A 146 2.76 -2.15 15.84
CA THR A 146 3.15 -1.31 14.68
C THR A 146 2.05 -1.21 13.66
N SER A 147 1.40 -2.33 13.31
CA SER A 147 0.26 -2.34 12.39
C SER A 147 -0.92 -1.53 12.93
N SER A 148 -1.23 -1.65 14.22
CA SER A 148 -2.32 -0.88 14.86
C SER A 148 -2.04 0.62 14.87
N ILE A 149 -0.81 1.01 15.23
CA ILE A 149 -0.37 2.41 15.16
C ILE A 149 -0.40 2.88 13.71
N GLY A 150 0.07 2.06 12.77
CA GLY A 150 0.07 2.37 11.35
C GLY A 150 -1.33 2.68 10.84
N ILE A 151 -2.30 1.79 11.09
CA ILE A 151 -3.69 1.98 10.70
C ILE A 151 -4.28 3.25 11.35
N PHE A 152 -4.07 3.47 12.64
CA PHE A 152 -4.62 4.62 13.36
C PHE A 152 -4.00 5.97 12.93
N VAL A 153 -2.69 5.96 12.67
CA VAL A 153 -1.96 7.14 12.20
C VAL A 153 -2.28 7.41 10.74
N GLY A 154 -2.30 6.37 9.90
CA GLY A 154 -2.65 6.44 8.48
C GLY A 154 -4.03 7.05 8.27
N SER A 155 -5.03 6.65 9.05
CA SER A 155 -6.39 7.21 8.98
C SER A 155 -6.50 8.67 9.45
N LYS A 156 -5.45 9.27 10.03
CA LYS A 156 -5.50 10.60 10.65
C LYS A 156 -4.47 11.59 10.13
N ILE A 157 -3.36 11.11 9.55
CA ILE A 157 -2.21 11.93 9.15
C ILE A 157 -2.09 12.07 7.63
N GLY A 158 -2.71 11.19 6.83
CA GLY A 158 -2.53 11.17 5.37
C GLY A 158 -1.04 11.11 4.97
N ASP A 159 -0.70 11.71 3.83
CA ASP A 159 0.64 11.74 3.17
C ASP A 159 1.82 12.39 3.95
N LYS A 160 1.72 12.67 5.25
CA LYS A 160 2.71 13.49 5.99
C LYS A 160 3.75 12.73 6.81
N ILE A 161 3.82 11.40 6.74
CA ILE A 161 4.81 10.65 7.52
C ILE A 161 6.19 10.76 6.85
N PRO A 162 7.22 11.32 7.52
CA PRO A 162 8.56 11.41 6.96
C PRO A 162 9.22 10.03 6.99
N GLU A 163 8.99 9.23 5.95
CA GLU A 163 9.55 7.88 5.74
C GLU A 163 11.06 7.82 6.04
N LEU A 164 11.80 8.83 5.60
CA LEU A 164 13.24 8.96 5.83
C LEU A 164 13.61 9.05 7.31
N ALA A 165 12.80 9.71 8.13
CA ALA A 165 13.05 9.81 9.57
C ALA A 165 12.86 8.45 10.25
N LEU A 166 11.83 7.70 9.87
CA LEU A 166 11.59 6.35 10.41
C LEU A 166 12.71 5.38 10.01
N LYS A 167 13.14 5.38 8.75
CA LYS A 167 14.29 4.59 8.27
C LYS A 167 15.57 4.91 9.02
N LEU A 168 15.86 6.20 9.27
CA LEU A 168 17.04 6.62 10.03
C LEU A 168 17.00 6.17 11.50
N ILE A 169 15.82 6.21 12.13
CA ILE A 169 15.64 5.73 13.51
C ILE A 169 15.88 4.21 13.56
N SER A 170 15.27 3.45 12.65
CA SER A 170 15.45 2.00 12.56
C SER A 170 16.92 1.63 12.32
N TYR A 171 17.57 2.27 11.33
CA TYR A 171 19.01 2.14 11.07
C TYR A 171 19.85 2.33 12.34
N GLY A 172 19.60 3.40 13.11
CA GLY A 172 20.37 3.71 14.30
C GLY A 172 20.24 2.64 15.40
N VAL A 173 19.04 2.10 15.61
CA VAL A 173 18.79 1.06 16.61
C VAL A 173 19.44 -0.26 16.19
N PHE A 174 19.23 -0.71 14.95
CA PHE A 174 19.83 -1.94 14.42
C PHE A 174 21.36 -1.89 14.46
N LEU A 175 21.94 -0.76 14.04
CA LEU A 175 23.39 -0.57 14.06
C LEU A 175 23.94 -0.65 15.48
N THR A 176 23.31 0.04 16.44
CA THR A 176 23.75 0.06 17.83
C THR A 176 23.71 -1.33 18.45
N CYS A 177 22.63 -2.07 18.23
CA CYS A 177 22.47 -3.43 18.76
C CYS A 177 23.46 -4.42 18.13
N GLY A 178 23.71 -4.30 16.83
CA GLY A 178 24.72 -5.11 16.16
C GLY A 178 26.13 -4.88 16.70
N ILE A 179 26.50 -3.61 16.94
CA ILE A 179 27.79 -3.26 17.56
C ILE A 179 27.91 -3.82 18.98
N VAL A 180 26.85 -3.70 19.80
CA VAL A 180 26.85 -4.22 21.18
C VAL A 180 27.05 -5.75 21.19
N LYS A 181 26.34 -6.49 20.32
CA LYS A 181 26.50 -7.95 20.22
C LYS A 181 27.89 -8.35 19.72
N LEU A 182 28.42 -7.67 18.69
CA LEU A 182 29.78 -7.95 18.20
C LEU A 182 30.85 -7.69 19.26
N LYS A 183 30.76 -6.57 20.00
CA LYS A 183 31.72 -6.25 21.06
C LYS A 183 31.69 -7.27 22.21
N GLY A 184 30.51 -7.81 22.53
CA GLY A 184 30.35 -8.83 23.57
C GLY A 184 30.93 -10.19 23.18
N ALA A 185 30.95 -10.52 21.88
CA ALA A 185 31.26 -11.84 21.38
C ALA A 185 32.66 -11.99 20.76
N LEU A 186 33.23 -10.91 20.22
CA LEU A 186 34.53 -10.92 19.57
C LEU A 186 35.67 -11.13 20.59
N PRO A 187 36.64 -12.03 20.31
CA PRO A 187 37.83 -12.15 21.14
C PRO A 187 38.60 -10.83 21.21
N LYS A 188 39.15 -10.50 22.39
CA LYS A 188 39.85 -9.23 22.66
C LYS A 188 40.96 -8.90 21.65
N HIS A 189 41.59 -9.91 21.05
CA HIS A 189 42.63 -9.73 20.02
C HIS A 189 42.13 -9.04 18.74
N TYR A 190 40.84 -9.18 18.40
CA TYR A 190 40.25 -8.52 17.22
C TYR A 190 39.74 -7.10 17.52
N ILE A 191 39.56 -6.75 18.80
CA ILE A 191 39.10 -5.42 19.24
C ILE A 191 40.32 -4.50 19.42
N ASN A 192 41.04 -4.26 18.34
CA ASN A 192 42.15 -3.31 18.31
C ASN A 192 41.68 -1.97 17.74
N PHE A 193 42.38 -0.89 18.11
CA PHE A 193 42.08 0.46 17.60
C PHE A 193 41.97 0.47 16.08
N TYR A 194 42.91 -0.17 15.39
CA TYR A 194 42.92 -0.27 13.93
C TYR A 194 41.66 -0.97 13.38
N SER A 195 41.32 -2.16 13.87
CA SER A 195 40.15 -2.92 13.41
C SER A 195 38.84 -2.16 13.65
N VAL A 196 38.71 -1.49 14.79
CA VAL A 196 37.54 -0.67 15.13
C VAL A 196 37.45 0.55 14.22
N SER A 197 38.55 1.25 13.97
CA SER A 197 38.58 2.39 13.05
C SER A 197 38.22 1.99 11.62
N VAL A 198 38.77 0.88 11.11
CA VAL A 198 38.43 0.36 9.79
C VAL A 198 36.94 -0.01 9.71
N PHE A 199 36.40 -0.67 10.73
CA PHE A 199 34.99 -1.07 10.78
C PHE A 199 34.05 0.14 10.69
N PHE A 200 34.26 1.17 11.53
CA PHE A 200 33.44 2.38 11.48
C PHE A 200 33.60 3.17 10.17
N LEU A 201 34.81 3.17 9.59
CA LEU A 201 35.04 3.79 8.28
C LEU A 201 34.24 3.09 7.18
N VAL A 202 34.26 1.75 7.14
CA VAL A 202 33.51 0.97 6.15
C VAL A 202 32.01 1.21 6.30
N ILE A 203 31.46 1.14 7.52
CA ILE A 203 30.04 1.43 7.76
C ILE A 203 29.69 2.85 7.36
N GLY A 204 30.50 3.84 7.76
CA GLY A 204 30.29 5.24 7.41
C GLY A 204 30.27 5.50 5.90
N VAL A 205 31.16 4.84 5.14
CA VAL A 205 31.18 4.91 3.67
C VAL A 205 29.91 4.30 3.08
N PHE A 206 29.52 3.09 3.49
CA PHE A 206 28.29 2.46 2.99
C PHE A 206 27.04 3.28 3.31
N THR A 207 26.92 3.76 4.55
CA THR A 207 25.80 4.63 4.94
C THR A 207 25.80 5.94 4.16
N GLY A 208 26.96 6.56 3.94
CA GLY A 208 27.08 7.77 3.12
C GLY A 208 26.65 7.54 1.66
N LEU A 209 27.02 6.40 1.06
CA LEU A 209 26.60 6.04 -0.30
C LEU A 209 25.09 5.81 -0.40
N LEU A 210 24.50 5.06 0.54
CA LEU A 210 23.07 4.78 0.57
C LEU A 210 22.25 6.06 0.82
N LEU A 211 22.65 6.88 1.80
CA LEU A 211 22.01 8.17 2.07
C LEU A 211 22.12 9.12 0.87
N LYS A 212 23.25 9.14 0.16
CA LYS A 212 23.42 9.93 -1.06
C LYS A 212 22.44 9.46 -2.14
N ALA A 213 22.27 8.15 -2.35
CA ALA A 213 21.31 7.61 -3.30
C ALA A 213 19.87 8.04 -2.99
N ILE A 214 19.45 7.94 -1.72
CA ILE A 214 18.11 8.38 -1.26
C ILE A 214 17.93 9.89 -1.46
N LEU A 215 18.91 10.70 -1.05
CA LEU A 215 18.85 12.16 -1.18
C LEU A 215 18.86 12.62 -2.65
N GLU A 216 19.58 11.92 -3.53
CA GLU A 216 19.58 12.19 -4.96
C GLU A 216 18.23 11.88 -5.62
N LYS A 217 17.60 10.74 -5.29
CA LYS A 217 16.22 10.44 -5.75
C LYS A 217 15.25 11.53 -5.30
N ARG A 218 15.32 11.93 -4.03
CA ARG A 218 14.49 13.02 -3.47
C ARG A 218 14.73 14.37 -4.16
N LYS A 219 15.98 14.70 -4.49
CA LYS A 219 16.33 15.90 -5.28
C LYS A 219 15.79 15.86 -6.71
N ARG A 220 15.69 14.68 -7.32
CA ARG A 220 15.07 14.48 -8.64
C ARG A 220 13.54 14.61 -8.61
N GLY A 221 12.94 14.76 -7.43
CA GLY A 221 11.48 14.83 -7.30
C GLY A 221 10.78 13.52 -7.62
N GLU A 222 11.53 12.40 -7.66
CA GLU A 222 10.96 11.06 -7.79
C GLU A 222 10.17 10.77 -6.52
N LYS A 223 8.86 10.98 -6.59
CA LYS A 223 7.91 10.51 -5.59
C LYS A 223 7.89 8.98 -5.61
N SER A 224 7.69 8.35 -4.44
CA SER A 224 7.57 6.88 -4.33
C SER A 224 6.53 6.34 -5.31
N LEU A 225 6.68 5.09 -5.75
CA LEU A 225 5.74 4.43 -6.67
C LEU A 225 4.28 4.57 -6.19
N TYR A 226 4.08 4.48 -4.88
CA TYR A 226 2.80 4.71 -4.20
C TYR A 226 2.18 6.08 -4.49
N LEU A 227 2.98 7.15 -4.38
CA LEU A 227 2.53 8.51 -4.69
C LEU A 227 2.25 8.74 -6.18
N LYS A 228 2.94 8.03 -7.09
CA LYS A 228 2.65 8.10 -8.53
C LYS A 228 1.29 7.48 -8.85
N THR A 229 1.01 6.30 -8.29
CA THR A 229 -0.27 5.60 -8.49
C THR A 229 -1.45 6.37 -7.89
N ALA A 230 -1.28 6.96 -6.69
CA ALA A 230 -2.28 7.85 -6.09
C ALA A 230 -2.48 9.15 -6.90
N SER A 231 -1.40 9.72 -7.46
CA SER A 231 -1.48 11.01 -8.18
C SER A 231 -2.29 10.95 -9.48
N SER A 232 -2.24 9.86 -10.25
CA SER A 232 -2.97 9.79 -11.52
C SER A 232 -4.48 9.68 -11.32
N LEU A 233 -4.92 8.95 -10.29
CA LEU A 233 -6.33 8.84 -9.93
C LEU A 233 -6.84 10.17 -9.36
N GLN A 234 -6.06 10.84 -8.50
CA GLN A 234 -6.42 12.16 -7.98
C GLN A 234 -6.54 13.21 -9.08
N GLU A 235 -5.64 13.21 -10.07
CA GLU A 235 -5.70 14.13 -11.21
C GLU A 235 -6.96 13.88 -12.05
N TYR A 236 -7.26 12.60 -12.33
CA TYR A 236 -8.50 12.19 -12.98
C TYR A 236 -9.75 12.62 -12.20
N MET A 237 -9.79 12.40 -10.88
CA MET A 237 -10.93 12.78 -10.04
C MET A 237 -11.16 14.28 -10.02
N LYS A 238 -10.09 15.07 -9.92
CA LYS A 238 -10.18 16.53 -9.96
C LYS A 238 -10.74 17.01 -11.29
N GLN A 239 -10.25 16.47 -12.40
CA GLN A 239 -10.75 16.81 -13.73
C GLN A 239 -12.22 16.40 -13.91
N MET A 240 -12.59 15.22 -13.44
CA MET A 240 -13.97 14.75 -13.51
C MET A 240 -14.93 15.57 -12.65
N LYS A 241 -14.49 16.05 -11.49
CA LYS A 241 -15.31 16.96 -10.67
C LYS A 241 -15.68 18.23 -11.43
N GLU A 242 -14.69 18.87 -12.06
CA GLU A 242 -14.91 20.08 -12.86
C GLU A 242 -15.89 19.81 -14.02
N ASN A 243 -15.74 18.67 -14.71
CA ASN A 243 -16.62 18.30 -15.83
C ASN A 243 -18.06 17.99 -15.38
N ILE A 244 -18.22 17.18 -14.33
CA ILE A 244 -19.54 16.73 -13.86
C ILE A 244 -20.37 17.88 -13.28
N ASP A 245 -19.73 18.89 -12.68
CA ASP A 245 -20.43 20.07 -12.15
C ASP A 245 -21.12 20.89 -13.25
N GLU A 246 -20.64 20.82 -14.49
CA GLU A 246 -21.20 21.55 -15.63
C GLU A 246 -22.29 20.79 -16.40
N ILE A 247 -22.56 19.52 -16.06
CA ILE A 247 -23.55 18.68 -16.79
C ILE A 247 -25.00 19.07 -16.45
N CYS A 248 -25.24 19.55 -15.23
CA CYS A 248 -26.58 19.89 -14.78
C CYS A 248 -27.07 21.19 -15.42
N LEU A 249 -28.22 21.14 -16.12
CA LEU A 249 -28.86 22.28 -16.78
C LEU A 249 -29.59 23.26 -15.83
N GLY A 250 -29.56 22.99 -14.52
CA GLY A 250 -30.27 23.75 -13.48
C GLY A 250 -31.76 23.39 -13.37
N GLU A 251 -32.42 23.87 -12.30
CA GLU A 251 -33.79 23.44 -11.95
C GLU A 251 -34.86 23.85 -12.97
N CYS A 252 -34.59 24.85 -13.81
CA CYS A 252 -35.52 25.30 -14.84
C CYS A 252 -35.63 24.34 -16.03
N GLN A 253 -34.58 23.54 -16.29
CA GLN A 253 -34.53 22.61 -17.43
C GLN A 253 -34.48 21.15 -16.98
N CYS A 254 -33.70 20.83 -15.94
CA CYS A 254 -33.55 19.48 -15.38
C CYS A 254 -34.63 19.14 -14.32
N GLY A 255 -35.47 20.10 -13.95
CA GLY A 255 -36.48 19.96 -12.91
C GLY A 255 -35.90 19.91 -11.49
N LYS A 256 -36.67 19.39 -10.53
CA LYS A 256 -36.27 19.33 -9.12
C LYS A 256 -35.00 18.48 -8.93
N CYS A 257 -34.00 19.00 -8.22
CA CYS A 257 -32.80 18.24 -7.89
C CYS A 257 -33.14 17.05 -6.97
N LEU A 258 -32.62 15.86 -7.30
CA LEU A 258 -32.83 14.62 -6.55
C LEU A 258 -31.61 14.23 -5.68
N GLY A 259 -30.55 15.05 -5.68
CA GLY A 259 -29.30 14.73 -4.97
C GLY A 259 -28.70 13.40 -5.45
N GLU A 260 -28.26 12.56 -4.52
CA GLU A 260 -27.69 11.23 -4.76
C GLU A 260 -28.63 10.26 -5.48
N ALA A 261 -29.95 10.48 -5.46
CA ALA A 261 -30.90 9.65 -6.21
C ALA A 261 -30.94 9.97 -7.73
N CYS A 262 -30.16 10.96 -8.18
CA CYS A 262 -29.92 11.29 -9.59
C CYS A 262 -28.65 10.61 -10.08
N VAL A 263 -28.61 10.11 -11.32
CA VAL A 263 -27.41 9.48 -11.92
C VAL A 263 -26.16 10.39 -11.86
N ILE A 264 -26.33 11.69 -12.16
CA ILE A 264 -25.23 12.67 -12.07
C ILE A 264 -24.90 13.00 -10.61
N GLY A 265 -25.90 13.05 -9.74
CA GLY A 265 -25.69 13.29 -8.31
C GLY A 265 -24.91 12.15 -7.65
N TYR A 266 -25.26 10.90 -7.95
CA TYR A 266 -24.51 9.73 -7.50
C TYR A 266 -23.08 9.71 -8.07
N THR A 267 -22.90 10.15 -9.32
CA THR A 267 -21.56 10.29 -9.91
C THR A 267 -20.72 11.34 -9.17
N LYS A 268 -21.32 12.45 -8.73
CA LYS A 268 -20.64 13.45 -7.88
C LYS A 268 -20.22 12.84 -6.54
N GLU A 269 -21.06 12.01 -5.94
CA GLU A 269 -20.74 11.32 -4.69
C GLU A 269 -19.55 10.37 -4.87
N ILE A 270 -19.56 9.52 -5.91
CA ILE A 270 -18.43 8.64 -6.24
C ILE A 270 -17.12 9.43 -6.41
N ILE A 271 -17.17 10.57 -7.10
CA ILE A 271 -16.00 11.43 -7.30
C ILE A 271 -15.56 12.06 -5.98
N GLN A 272 -16.50 12.51 -5.15
CA GLN A 272 -16.19 13.14 -3.89
C GLN A 272 -15.60 12.15 -2.89
N GLU A 273 -16.17 10.95 -2.74
CA GLU A 273 -15.58 9.84 -1.99
C GLU A 273 -14.18 9.50 -2.52
N GLY A 274 -14.03 9.42 -3.84
CA GLY A 274 -12.74 9.15 -4.50
C GLY A 274 -11.68 10.23 -4.28
N MET A 275 -12.08 11.46 -3.95
CA MET A 275 -11.18 12.57 -3.61
C MET A 275 -10.80 12.62 -2.13
N GLU A 276 -11.62 12.06 -1.23
CA GLU A 276 -11.45 12.16 0.22
C GLU A 276 -10.60 11.00 0.83
N GLU A 277 -10.01 10.14 -0.01
CA GLU A 277 -9.15 8.98 0.36
C GLU A 277 -9.85 7.89 1.21
N GLU A 278 -11.13 8.04 1.52
CA GLU A 278 -11.95 6.98 2.08
C GLU A 278 -12.32 6.01 0.95
N ALA A 279 -12.05 4.71 1.13
CA ALA A 279 -12.30 3.70 0.12
C ALA A 279 -13.73 3.84 -0.44
N VAL A 280 -13.83 4.16 -1.73
CA VAL A 280 -15.11 4.32 -2.42
C VAL A 280 -15.89 3.02 -2.27
N SER A 281 -16.93 3.04 -1.45
CA SER A 281 -17.83 1.91 -1.29
C SER A 281 -18.77 1.89 -2.49
N LEU A 282 -18.30 1.25 -3.57
CA LEU A 282 -19.15 0.92 -4.71
C LEU A 282 -20.18 -0.13 -4.26
N GLU A 283 -21.30 0.32 -3.68
CA GLU A 283 -22.43 -0.56 -3.41
C GLU A 283 -22.99 -1.08 -4.74
N GLU A 284 -23.22 -2.40 -4.84
CA GLU A 284 -23.64 -3.03 -6.10
C GLU A 284 -24.96 -2.45 -6.65
N HIS A 285 -25.79 -1.80 -5.82
CA HIS A 285 -27.10 -1.25 -6.21
C HIS A 285 -27.41 0.04 -5.44
N HIS A 286 -26.88 1.18 -5.88
CA HIS A 286 -27.41 2.48 -5.42
C HIS A 286 -28.80 2.70 -6.04
N PRO A 287 -29.87 2.90 -5.23
CA PRO A 287 -31.22 3.04 -5.75
C PRO A 287 -31.36 4.41 -6.44
N LEU A 288 -31.26 4.41 -7.77
CA LEU A 288 -31.65 5.56 -8.58
C LEU A 288 -33.17 5.67 -8.60
N ASP A 289 -33.68 6.89 -8.44
CA ASP A 289 -35.11 7.16 -8.59
C ASP A 289 -35.52 6.97 -10.07
N GLU A 290 -36.67 6.35 -10.35
CA GLU A 290 -37.14 6.13 -11.73
C GLU A 290 -37.28 7.46 -12.50
N SER A 291 -37.62 8.55 -11.80
CA SER A 291 -37.67 9.89 -12.37
C SER A 291 -36.30 10.45 -12.78
N SER A 292 -35.19 9.82 -12.36
CA SER A 292 -33.85 10.18 -12.82
C SER A 292 -33.64 9.86 -14.31
N LYS A 293 -34.36 8.89 -14.89
CA LYS A 293 -34.23 8.52 -16.31
C LYS A 293 -34.90 9.52 -17.25
N GLU A 294 -35.82 10.33 -16.72
CA GLU A 294 -36.57 11.33 -17.50
C GLU A 294 -35.88 12.70 -17.51
N LYS A 295 -34.67 12.80 -16.94
CA LYS A 295 -33.94 14.06 -16.82
C LYS A 295 -33.05 14.31 -18.02
N ASP A 296 -33.18 15.51 -18.59
CA ASP A 296 -32.27 16.02 -19.61
C ASP A 296 -30.99 16.60 -18.97
N PHE A 297 -29.86 16.33 -19.61
CA PHE A 297 -28.52 16.76 -19.23
C PHE A 297 -27.79 17.38 -20.43
N ASP A 298 -26.69 18.10 -20.20
CA ASP A 298 -25.83 18.58 -21.29
C ASP A 298 -25.10 17.40 -21.96
N THR A 299 -25.58 16.98 -23.13
CA THR A 299 -25.06 15.84 -23.88
C THR A 299 -23.60 16.02 -24.30
N MET A 300 -23.17 17.25 -24.62
CA MET A 300 -21.78 17.50 -25.03
C MET A 300 -20.84 17.34 -23.85
N LYS A 301 -21.22 17.87 -22.67
CA LYS A 301 -20.44 17.71 -21.44
C LYS A 301 -20.40 16.27 -20.95
N LEU A 302 -21.48 15.52 -21.11
CA LEU A 302 -21.51 14.08 -20.86
C LEU A 302 -20.51 13.33 -21.75
N LEU A 303 -20.50 13.64 -23.06
CA LEU A 303 -19.57 13.02 -24.01
C LEU A 303 -18.10 13.37 -23.70
N ASP A 304 -17.80 14.63 -23.38
CA ASP A 304 -16.44 15.06 -23.00
C ASP A 304 -15.97 14.34 -21.73
N SER A 305 -16.86 14.18 -20.75
CA SER A 305 -16.61 13.42 -19.52
C SER A 305 -16.33 11.94 -19.84
N LEU A 306 -17.15 11.32 -20.70
CA LEU A 306 -17.00 9.93 -21.11
C LEU A 306 -15.68 9.70 -21.84
N VAL A 307 -15.27 10.61 -22.74
CA VAL A 307 -13.96 10.57 -23.41
C VAL A 307 -12.82 10.57 -22.39
N CYS A 308 -12.89 11.46 -21.40
CA CYS A 308 -11.88 11.56 -20.35
C CYS A 308 -11.76 10.26 -19.55
N THR A 309 -12.89 9.68 -19.14
CA THR A 309 -12.96 8.40 -18.43
C THR A 309 -12.41 7.24 -19.27
N ILE A 310 -12.74 7.17 -20.56
CA ILE A 310 -12.24 6.11 -21.45
C ILE A 310 -10.73 6.23 -21.66
N GLN A 311 -10.19 7.45 -21.83
CA GLN A 311 -8.74 7.66 -21.93
C GLN A 311 -8.02 7.19 -20.67
N TYR A 312 -8.54 7.59 -19.50
CA TYR A 312 -8.01 7.15 -18.22
C TYR A 312 -8.03 5.63 -18.06
N LEU A 313 -9.15 4.99 -18.44
CA LEU A 313 -9.31 3.54 -18.41
C LEU A 313 -8.32 2.84 -19.36
N LEU A 314 -8.10 3.34 -20.57
CA LEU A 314 -7.15 2.73 -21.51
C LEU A 314 -5.70 2.74 -20.98
N ASP A 315 -5.32 3.80 -20.27
CA ASP A 315 -3.98 3.93 -19.68
C ASP A 315 -3.82 3.11 -18.39
N ASN A 316 -4.91 2.86 -17.66
CA ASN A 316 -4.88 2.25 -16.32
C ASN A 316 -5.68 0.94 -16.20
N TYR A 317 -6.09 0.31 -17.31
CA TYR A 317 -7.03 -0.83 -17.31
C TYR A 317 -6.57 -2.04 -16.46
N LYS A 318 -5.26 -2.20 -16.29
CA LYS A 318 -4.67 -3.31 -15.52
C LYS A 318 -4.80 -3.14 -14.01
N ASP A 319 -4.93 -1.91 -13.53
CA ASP A 319 -5.09 -1.59 -12.10
C ASP A 319 -6.56 -1.78 -11.73
N GLU A 320 -6.87 -2.87 -11.03
CA GLU A 320 -8.25 -3.25 -10.68
C GLU A 320 -8.96 -2.17 -9.86
N HIS A 321 -8.25 -1.52 -8.93
CA HIS A 321 -8.82 -0.48 -8.09
C HIS A 321 -9.20 0.75 -8.92
N LYS A 322 -8.27 1.25 -9.75
CA LYS A 322 -8.54 2.39 -10.65
C LYS A 322 -9.64 2.08 -11.66
N ARG A 323 -9.62 0.86 -12.21
CA ARG A 323 -10.62 0.40 -13.17
C ARG A 323 -12.02 0.39 -12.57
N ASN A 324 -12.21 -0.20 -11.40
CA ASN A 324 -13.54 -0.33 -10.80
C ASN A 324 -14.20 1.04 -10.55
N ILE A 325 -13.44 2.03 -10.08
CA ILE A 325 -13.97 3.38 -9.84
C ILE A 325 -14.28 4.09 -11.16
N ALA A 326 -13.36 4.04 -12.13
CA ALA A 326 -13.57 4.66 -13.43
C ALA A 326 -14.71 3.98 -14.22
N ASP A 327 -14.89 2.67 -14.08
CA ASP A 327 -16.03 1.91 -14.63
C ASP A 327 -17.35 2.36 -14.00
N ALA A 328 -17.41 2.60 -12.68
CA ALA A 328 -18.62 3.10 -12.03
C ALA A 328 -19.02 4.49 -12.58
N ILE A 329 -18.05 5.40 -12.72
CA ILE A 329 -18.26 6.72 -13.34
C ILE A 329 -18.71 6.55 -14.80
N ARG A 330 -18.03 5.68 -15.58
CA ARG A 330 -18.39 5.40 -16.98
C ARG A 330 -19.82 4.89 -17.09
N ASN A 331 -20.20 3.89 -16.29
CA ASN A 331 -21.52 3.28 -16.33
C ASN A 331 -22.63 4.30 -16.04
N ASN A 332 -22.41 5.25 -15.12
CA ASN A 332 -23.36 6.32 -14.86
C ASN A 332 -23.46 7.33 -16.02
N LEU A 333 -22.33 7.66 -16.66
CA LEU A 333 -22.32 8.52 -17.85
C LEU A 333 -23.02 7.85 -19.03
N GLU A 334 -22.81 6.55 -19.23
CA GLU A 334 -23.47 5.74 -20.25
C GLU A 334 -24.96 5.61 -19.98
N LEU A 335 -25.36 5.39 -18.72
CA LEU A 335 -26.76 5.38 -18.32
C LEU A 335 -27.44 6.72 -18.63
N ALA A 336 -26.74 7.84 -18.44
CA ALA A 336 -27.26 9.18 -18.76
C ALA A 336 -27.29 9.48 -20.28
N LEU A 337 -26.48 8.79 -21.10
CA LEU A 337 -26.41 9.00 -22.55
C LEU A 337 -27.25 8.01 -23.36
N PHE A 338 -27.35 6.76 -22.91
CA PHE A 338 -27.85 5.62 -23.67
C PHE A 338 -28.92 4.81 -22.93
N ASP A 339 -29.31 5.21 -21.71
CA ASP A 339 -30.23 4.47 -20.83
C ASP A 339 -29.76 3.06 -20.42
N GLU A 340 -28.49 2.72 -20.67
CA GLU A 340 -27.86 1.46 -20.26
C GLU A 340 -26.35 1.64 -20.05
N ALA A 341 -25.75 0.79 -19.23
CA ALA A 341 -24.30 0.68 -19.11
C ALA A 341 -23.76 -0.30 -20.16
N LEU A 342 -22.65 0.06 -20.80
CA LEU A 342 -22.03 -0.72 -21.87
C LEU A 342 -20.85 -1.54 -21.34
N ASP A 343 -20.61 -2.70 -21.96
CA ASP A 343 -19.47 -3.54 -21.59
C ASP A 343 -18.15 -2.95 -22.12
N PHE A 344 -17.11 -2.99 -21.29
CA PHE A 344 -15.79 -2.49 -21.62
C PHE A 344 -14.69 -3.41 -21.11
N ASN A 345 -14.07 -4.10 -22.06
CA ASN A 345 -13.02 -5.08 -21.81
C ASN A 345 -11.59 -4.52 -22.03
N GLY A 346 -11.44 -3.18 -22.08
CA GLY A 346 -10.17 -2.52 -22.39
C GLY A 346 -9.85 -2.42 -23.88
N ASP A 347 -10.65 -3.02 -24.77
CA ASP A 347 -10.50 -2.84 -26.21
C ASP A 347 -11.32 -1.64 -26.71
N LYS A 348 -10.59 -0.56 -27.00
CA LYS A 348 -11.14 0.67 -27.59
C LYS A 348 -11.97 0.42 -28.85
N LYS A 349 -11.55 -0.49 -29.73
CA LYS A 349 -12.26 -0.74 -31.01
C LYS A 349 -13.59 -1.45 -30.75
N ALA A 350 -13.58 -2.45 -29.86
CA ALA A 350 -14.80 -3.16 -29.49
C ALA A 350 -15.82 -2.19 -28.88
N TYR A 351 -15.36 -1.33 -27.96
CA TYR A 351 -16.21 -0.33 -27.32
C TYR A 351 -16.80 0.70 -28.29
N LEU A 352 -15.98 1.24 -29.21
CA LEU A 352 -16.47 2.16 -30.24
C LEU A 352 -17.51 1.52 -31.17
N ASN A 353 -17.42 0.22 -31.43
CA ASN A 353 -18.44 -0.48 -32.22
C ASN A 353 -19.77 -0.56 -31.47
N LEU A 354 -19.77 -0.81 -30.16
CA LEU A 354 -20.99 -0.80 -29.33
C LEU A 354 -21.68 0.56 -29.38
N ILE A 355 -20.93 1.66 -29.24
CA ILE A 355 -21.49 3.02 -29.33
C ILE A 355 -22.05 3.27 -30.73
N LYS A 356 -21.36 2.82 -31.78
CA LYS A 356 -21.83 3.00 -33.17
C LYS A 356 -23.19 2.34 -33.42
N GLU A 357 -23.45 1.20 -32.78
CA GLU A 357 -24.74 0.51 -32.87
C GLU A 357 -25.87 1.28 -32.15
N LYS A 358 -25.52 2.08 -31.13
CA LYS A 358 -26.47 2.88 -30.33
C LYS A 358 -26.74 4.24 -30.96
N ASP A 359 -25.69 5.01 -31.23
CA ASP A 359 -25.79 6.35 -31.80
C ASP A 359 -24.56 6.66 -32.69
N ILE A 360 -24.81 6.80 -33.99
CA ILE A 360 -23.79 7.10 -34.99
C ILE A 360 -23.19 8.50 -34.78
N SER A 361 -23.99 9.48 -34.37
CA SER A 361 -23.54 10.86 -34.19
C SER A 361 -22.59 10.98 -33.00
N MET A 362 -22.90 10.32 -31.89
CA MET A 362 -22.02 10.27 -30.72
C MET A 362 -20.75 9.47 -31.01
N TRP A 363 -20.87 8.38 -31.78
CA TRP A 363 -19.71 7.61 -32.23
C TRP A 363 -18.72 8.46 -33.02
N GLU A 364 -19.18 9.33 -33.94
CA GLU A 364 -18.28 10.22 -34.71
C GLU A 364 -17.48 11.17 -33.80
N ILE A 365 -18.14 11.72 -32.78
CA ILE A 365 -17.51 12.61 -31.80
C ILE A 365 -16.46 11.85 -30.98
N LEU A 366 -16.84 10.70 -30.40
CA LEU A 366 -15.95 9.85 -29.60
C LEU A 366 -14.77 9.33 -30.42
N LEU A 367 -15.00 8.90 -31.67
CA LEU A 367 -13.94 8.44 -32.57
C LEU A 367 -12.91 9.53 -32.79
N LYS A 368 -13.34 10.77 -33.04
CA LYS A 368 -12.44 11.90 -33.29
C LYS A 368 -11.66 12.29 -32.03
N SER A 369 -12.31 12.32 -30.87
CA SER A 369 -11.69 12.74 -29.60
C SER A 369 -10.73 11.70 -29.02
N LEU A 370 -10.92 10.41 -29.33
CA LEU A 370 -10.06 9.35 -28.84
C LEU A 370 -8.85 9.04 -29.75
N GLN A 371 -8.70 9.66 -30.93
CA GLN A 371 -7.52 9.43 -31.78
C GLN A 371 -6.22 9.85 -31.07
N PRO A 372 -5.13 9.07 -31.22
CA PRO A 372 -3.83 9.49 -30.71
C PRO A 372 -3.44 10.82 -31.38
N LYS A 373 -3.09 11.81 -30.57
CA LYS A 373 -2.57 13.11 -31.03
C LYS A 373 -1.15 12.97 -31.58
#